data_AF-G0HDI7-F1
#
_entry.id   AF-G0HDI7-F1
#
_cell.length_a   1.000
_cell.length_b   1.000
_cell.length_c   1.000
_cell.angle_alpha   90.00
_cell.angle_beta   90.00
_cell.angle_gamma   90.00
#
_symmetry.space_group_name_H-M   'P 1'
#
loop_
_entity.id
_entity.type
_entity.pdbx_description
1 polymer ?
#
loop_
_entity_poly.entity_id
_entity_poly.type
_entity_poly.pdbx_seq_one_letter_code
_entity_poly.pdbx_strand_id
1 'polypeptide(L)'
;MIGVMEFGIFTIGDVTTDPTTGRTPTEHERIRSTVRYARKAEEVGLDIFATGEHHNPPFAARPTRRSCSRTSPRRPNGCASRPPPP
;
A
#
# COMPACT_ATOMS: atom_id res chain seq x y z
N MET A 1 15.04 19.42 -18.84
CA MET A 1 14.41 18.11 -18.62
C MET A 1 13.11 18.35 -17.86
N ILE A 2 11.97 18.26 -18.54
CA ILE A 2 10.67 18.30 -17.86
C ILE A 2 10.43 16.87 -17.38
N GLY A 3 10.26 16.66 -16.07
CA GLY A 3 9.97 15.33 -15.53
C GLY A 3 8.65 14.81 -16.11
N VAL A 4 8.63 13.53 -16.49
CA VAL A 4 7.36 12.84 -16.80
C VAL A 4 6.50 12.82 -15.54
N MET A 5 5.20 13.10 -15.68
CA MET A 5 4.26 13.00 -14.57
C MET A 5 4.08 11.53 -14.18
N GLU A 6 4.00 11.26 -12.88
CA GLU A 6 3.75 9.94 -12.30
C GLU A 6 2.38 9.94 -11.60
N PHE A 7 1.56 8.92 -11.86
CA PHE A 7 0.25 8.74 -11.25
C PHE A 7 0.20 7.46 -10.42
N GLY A 8 -0.48 7.51 -9.27
CA GLY A 8 -0.55 6.38 -8.37
C GLY A 8 -1.62 6.50 -7.30
N ILE A 9 -1.72 5.45 -6.48
CA ILE A 9 -2.69 5.36 -5.38
C ILE A 9 -1.99 5.08 -4.05
N PHE A 10 -2.60 5.55 -2.97
CA PHE A 10 -2.09 5.45 -1.61
C PHE A 10 -3.21 4.99 -0.66
N THR A 11 -2.84 4.20 0.35
CA THR A 11 -3.76 3.81 1.42
C THR A 11 -3.07 3.84 2.78
N ILE A 12 -3.82 4.19 3.84
CA ILE A 12 -3.39 4.08 5.24
C ILE A 12 -3.82 2.77 5.90
N GLY A 13 -4.51 1.88 5.16
CA GLY A 13 -4.91 0.56 5.64
C GLY A 13 -5.96 0.60 6.76
N ASP A 14 -6.92 1.52 6.72
CA ASP A 14 -7.96 1.68 7.72
C ASP A 14 -8.95 0.50 7.73
N VAL A 15 -9.32 0.05 8.93
CA VAL A 15 -10.38 -0.95 9.15
C VAL A 15 -11.64 -0.19 9.55
N THR A 16 -12.38 0.24 8.53
CA THR A 16 -13.63 0.99 8.68
C THR A 16 -14.82 0.14 8.26
N THR A 17 -15.95 0.36 8.92
CA THR A 17 -17.23 -0.25 8.54
C THR A 17 -17.67 0.28 7.18
N ASP A 18 -17.94 -0.62 6.25
CA ASP A 18 -18.49 -0.25 4.96
C ASP A 18 -19.90 0.33 5.12
N PRO A 19 -20.16 1.59 4.72
CA PRO A 19 -21.46 2.23 4.90
C PRO A 19 -22.56 1.63 4.02
N THR A 20 -22.20 0.85 2.98
CA THR A 20 -23.16 0.23 2.07
C THR A 20 -23.63 -1.15 2.53
N THR A 21 -22.78 -1.86 3.30
CA THR A 21 -23.07 -3.23 3.77
C THR A 21 -23.15 -3.37 5.28
N GLY A 22 -22.69 -2.36 6.04
CA GLY A 22 -22.58 -2.42 7.50
C GLY A 22 -21.50 -3.37 8.02
N ARG A 23 -20.72 -4.01 7.15
CA ARG A 23 -19.69 -4.97 7.53
C ARG A 23 -18.36 -4.27 7.78
N THR A 24 -17.76 -4.53 8.94
CA THR A 24 -16.36 -4.17 9.22
C THR A 24 -15.46 -5.32 8.76
N PRO A 25 -14.48 -5.09 7.86
CA PRO A 25 -13.53 -6.11 7.45
C PRO A 25 -12.58 -6.43 8.61
N THR A 26 -12.03 -7.64 8.62
CA THR A 26 -10.94 -8.00 9.53
C THR A 26 -9.62 -7.39 9.05
N GLU A 27 -8.65 -7.28 9.97
CA GLU A 27 -7.28 -6.86 9.62
C GLU A 27 -6.67 -7.75 8.52
N HIS A 28 -6.88 -9.06 8.60
CA HIS A 28 -6.42 -10.01 7.59
C HIS A 28 -7.04 -9.73 6.21
N GLU A 29 -8.35 -9.50 6.15
CA GLU A 29 -9.04 -9.14 4.90
C GLU A 29 -8.54 -7.81 4.35
N ARG A 30 -8.23 -6.85 5.21
CA ARG A 30 -7.67 -5.56 4.80
C ARG A 30 -6.27 -5.72 4.21
N ILE A 31 -5.38 -6.49 4.85
CA ILE A 31 -4.04 -6.80 4.34
C ILE A 31 -4.13 -7.49 2.97
N ARG A 32 -5.02 -8.48 2.82
CA ARG A 32 -5.25 -9.15 1.53
C ARG A 32 -5.80 -8.19 0.48
N SER A 33 -6.64 -7.23 0.87
CA SER A 33 -7.15 -6.19 -0.02
C SER A 33 -6.04 -5.25 -0.50
N THR A 34 -5.14 -4.83 0.39
CA THR A 34 -3.97 -4.01 0.03
C THR A 34 -3.13 -4.68 -1.04
N VAL A 35 -2.88 -5.99 -0.92
CA VAL A 35 -2.17 -6.76 -1.97
C VAL A 35 -2.95 -6.79 -3.29
N ARG A 36 -4.28 -6.94 -3.24
CA ARG A 36 -5.12 -6.86 -4.46
C ARG A 36 -5.04 -5.48 -5.11
N TYR A 37 -5.03 -4.41 -4.33
CA TYR A 37 -4.89 -3.04 -4.86
C TYR A 37 -3.52 -2.80 -5.49
N ALA A 38 -2.44 -3.27 -4.87
CA ALA A 38 -1.11 -3.19 -5.44
C ALA A 38 -1.04 -3.89 -6.81
N ARG A 39 -1.54 -5.15 -6.88
CA ARG A 39 -1.62 -5.89 -8.14
C ARG A 39 -2.47 -5.17 -9.17
N LYS A 40 -3.62 -4.60 -8.75
CA LYS A 40 -4.49 -3.88 -9.68
C LYS A 40 -3.85 -2.60 -10.20
N ALA A 41 -3.12 -1.88 -9.35
CA ALA A 41 -2.38 -0.68 -9.73
C ALA A 41 -1.33 -1.00 -10.81
N GLU A 42 -0.60 -2.10 -10.66
CA GLU A 42 0.31 -2.61 -11.68
C GLU A 42 -0.42 -3.00 -12.98
N GLU A 43 -1.50 -3.78 -12.88
CA GLU A 43 -2.29 -4.21 -14.04
C GLU A 43 -2.84 -3.06 -14.89
N VAL A 44 -3.20 -1.94 -14.26
CA VAL A 44 -3.76 -0.77 -14.96
C VAL A 44 -2.71 0.29 -15.32
N GLY A 45 -1.43 0.02 -15.04
CA GLY A 45 -0.32 0.87 -15.45
C GLY A 45 -0.10 2.10 -14.57
N LEU A 46 -0.48 2.07 -13.29
CA LEU A 46 -0.09 3.11 -12.34
C LEU A 46 1.40 3.00 -12.02
N ASP A 47 2.05 4.15 -11.90
CA ASP A 47 3.49 4.26 -11.63
C ASP A 47 3.80 3.94 -10.16
N ILE A 48 2.86 4.26 -9.25
CA ILE A 48 3.07 4.22 -7.81
C ILE A 48 1.90 3.51 -7.09
N PHE A 49 2.25 2.60 -6.19
CA PHE A 49 1.39 2.11 -5.11
C PHE A 49 2.11 2.31 -3.78
N ALA A 50 1.46 2.95 -2.81
CA ALA A 50 2.06 3.26 -1.51
C ALA A 50 1.14 2.94 -0.33
N THR A 51 1.74 2.61 0.81
CA THR A 51 1.02 2.34 2.07
C THR A 51 1.60 3.18 3.20
N GLY A 52 0.76 3.83 4.00
CA GLY A 52 1.19 4.51 5.23
C GLY A 52 1.23 3.56 6.42
N GLU A 53 2.08 3.84 7.40
CA GLU A 53 2.16 3.09 8.65
C GLU A 53 1.49 3.84 9.80
N HIS A 54 0.68 3.14 10.59
CA HIS A 54 -0.04 3.66 11.75
C HIS A 54 0.00 2.64 12.90
N HIS A 55 0.31 3.10 14.10
CA HIS A 55 0.48 2.24 15.29
C HIS A 55 -0.75 2.21 16.21
N ASN A 56 -1.86 2.83 15.81
CA ASN A 56 -3.08 2.93 16.58
C ASN A 56 -4.25 2.18 15.89
N PRO A 57 -5.25 1.71 16.64
CA PRO A 57 -6.52 1.30 16.03
C PRO A 57 -7.16 2.49 15.31
N PRO A 58 -7.92 2.28 14.23
CA PRO A 58 -8.29 0.99 13.62
C PRO A 58 -7.44 0.64 12.37
N PHE A 59 -6.14 0.93 12.37
CA PHE A 59 -5.32 0.70 11.17
C PHE A 59 -4.65 -0.68 11.17
N ALA A 60 -4.71 -1.36 10.00
CA ALA A 60 -4.10 -2.65 9.72
C ALA A 60 -2.61 -2.53 9.33
N ALA A 61 -2.21 -1.37 8.81
CA ALA A 61 -0.83 -1.11 8.40
C ALA A 61 0.03 -0.71 9.62
N ARG A 62 0.30 -1.67 10.51
CA ARG A 62 1.28 -1.56 11.60
C ARG A 62 2.64 -2.08 11.13
N PRO A 63 3.77 -1.74 11.75
CA PRO A 63 5.05 -2.37 11.41
C PRO A 63 5.04 -3.81 11.89
N THR A 64 4.45 -4.66 11.07
CA THR A 64 4.54 -6.10 11.13
C THR A 64 5.11 -6.53 9.78
N ARG A 65 6.41 -6.80 9.78
CA ARG A 65 7.22 -7.62 8.85
C ARG A 65 6.88 -7.69 7.34
N ARG A 66 6.20 -6.72 6.68
CA ARG A 66 5.90 -6.81 5.22
C ARG A 66 5.29 -5.54 4.56
N SER A 67 5.76 -4.32 4.85
CA SER A 67 5.34 -3.09 4.12
C SER A 67 6.38 -2.67 3.06
N CYS A 68 6.28 -3.19 1.83
CA CYS A 68 6.83 -2.56 0.62
C CYS A 68 6.45 -3.33 -0.65
N SER A 69 5.98 -2.63 -1.70
CA SER A 69 6.23 -3.04 -3.09
C SER A 69 6.10 -1.87 -4.07
N ARG A 70 7.23 -1.47 -4.66
CA ARG A 70 7.31 -0.71 -5.93
C ARG A 70 6.80 -1.63 -7.04
N THR A 71 5.78 -1.19 -7.79
CA THR A 71 5.04 -2.05 -8.73
C THR A 71 5.52 -1.99 -10.18
N SER A 72 6.71 -1.45 -10.51
CA SER A 72 7.13 -1.50 -11.92
C SER A 72 8.65 -1.46 -12.20
N PRO A 73 9.15 -2.25 -13.18
CA PRO A 73 10.56 -2.30 -13.60
C PRO A 73 10.99 -1.22 -14.60
N ARG A 74 10.27 -0.09 -14.77
CA ARG A 74 10.98 1.14 -15.22
C ARG A 74 12.06 1.59 -14.21
N ARG A 75 12.11 0.95 -13.03
CA ARG A 75 13.26 0.99 -12.11
C ARG A 75 13.54 -0.42 -11.56
N PRO A 76 14.73 -0.98 -11.79
CA PRO A 76 15.11 -2.27 -11.22
C PRO A 76 15.34 -2.08 -9.71
N ASN A 77 15.12 -3.14 -8.95
CA ASN A 77 15.30 -3.25 -7.50
C ASN A 77 14.01 -3.03 -6.71
N GLY A 78 13.49 -4.19 -6.28
CA GLY A 78 12.53 -4.29 -5.21
C GLY A 78 13.07 -3.76 -3.89
N CYS A 79 12.13 -3.66 -2.94
CA CYS A 79 12.30 -3.40 -1.51
C CYS A 79 13.69 -2.89 -1.09
N ALA A 80 13.92 -1.59 -1.21
CA ALA A 80 14.99 -0.96 -0.45
C ALA A 80 14.53 -0.84 1.00
N SER A 81 14.86 -1.84 1.82
CA SER A 81 14.95 -1.63 3.28
C SER A 81 16.03 -0.58 3.51
N ARG A 82 15.65 0.67 3.72
CA ARG A 82 16.59 1.64 4.30
C ARG A 82 16.99 1.11 5.68
N PRO A 83 18.29 0.92 5.97
CA PRO A 83 18.70 0.65 7.34
C PRO A 83 18.32 1.85 8.22
N PRO A 84 17.99 1.64 9.51
CA PRO A 84 17.71 2.74 10.42
C PRO A 84 18.94 3.67 10.52
N PRO A 85 18.75 4.99 10.70
CA PRO A 85 19.86 5.91 10.98
C PRO A 85 20.55 5.53 12.30
N PRO A 86 21.83 5.91 12.49
CA PRO A 86 22.58 5.60 13.72
C PRO A 86 21.92 6.20 14.97
#